data_AF-A0AAE3GJG2-F1
#
_entry.id   AF-A0AAE3GJG2-F1
#
_cell.length_a   1.000
_cell.length_b   1.000
_cell.length_c   1.000
_cell.angle_alpha   90.00
_cell.angle_beta   90.00
_cell.angle_gamma   90.00
#
_symmetry.space_group_name_H-M   'P 1'
#
loop_
_entity.id
_entity.type
_entity.pdbx_description
1 polymer ?
#
loop_
_entity_poly.entity_id
_entity_poly.type
_entity_poly.pdbx_seq_one_letter_code
_entity_poly.pdbx_strand_id
1 'polypeptide(L)'
;MAGNVRALGRSRKISVSMPEGLTAAVQQRVGRGEFSQYVTEAVARQLELDLLAELAALLEDEHGPVPEAFLAEAGAAWPDAE
;
A
#
# COMPACT_ATOMS: atom_id res chain seq x y z
N MET A 1 -16.58 -4.86 2.27
CA MET A 1 -16.08 -5.76 1.21
C MET A 1 -14.74 -5.23 0.73
N ALA A 2 -13.63 -5.72 1.29
CA ALA A 2 -12.30 -5.40 0.78
C ALA A 2 -12.10 -6.20 -0.52
N GLY A 3 -12.45 -5.59 -1.66
CA GLY A 3 -12.11 -6.15 -2.95
C GLY A 3 -10.60 -6.21 -3.06
N ASN A 4 -10.06 -7.38 -3.40
CA ASN A 4 -8.63 -7.55 -3.63
C ASN A 4 -8.22 -6.60 -4.77
N VAL A 5 -7.41 -5.57 -4.46
CA VAL A 5 -7.03 -4.49 -5.41
C VAL A 5 -6.34 -5.06 -6.66
N ARG A 6 -5.83 -6.29 -6.57
CA ARG A 6 -5.23 -7.03 -7.69
C ARG A 6 -6.24 -7.62 -8.70
N ALA A 7 -7.53 -7.65 -8.38
CA ALA A 7 -8.58 -8.21 -9.25
C ALA A 7 -9.33 -7.15 -10.09
N LEU A 8 -8.75 -5.97 -10.27
CA LEU A 8 -9.40 -4.80 -10.90
C LEU A 8 -9.40 -4.85 -12.44
N GLY A 9 -10.03 -5.87 -13.02
CA GLY A 9 -10.49 -5.85 -14.41
C GLY A 9 -9.46 -5.47 -15.49
N ARG A 10 -9.94 -4.94 -16.63
CA ARG A 10 -9.09 -4.52 -17.76
C ARG A 10 -8.48 -3.15 -17.50
N SER A 11 -7.21 -2.97 -17.87
CA SER A 11 -6.51 -1.69 -17.79
C SER A 11 -7.17 -0.61 -18.67
N ARG A 12 -7.45 0.57 -18.10
CA ARG A 12 -7.84 1.77 -18.84
C ARG A 12 -6.68 2.76 -18.85
N LYS A 13 -6.38 3.34 -20.02
CA LYS A 13 -5.37 4.40 -20.12
C LYS A 13 -5.90 5.68 -19.49
N ILE A 14 -5.18 6.20 -18.51
CA ILE A 14 -5.41 7.50 -17.87
C ILE A 14 -4.13 8.34 -18.05
N SER A 15 -4.26 9.64 -18.29
CA SER A 15 -3.13 10.55 -18.43
C SER A 15 -2.90 11.32 -17.14
N VAL A 16 -1.67 11.31 -16.63
CA VAL A 16 -1.26 12.05 -15.43
C VAL A 16 0.08 12.76 -15.70
N SER A 17 0.29 13.91 -15.05
CA SER A 17 1.58 14.62 -15.11
C SER A 17 2.48 14.17 -13.96
N MET A 18 3.76 13.96 -14.24
CA MET A 18 4.75 13.55 -13.26
C MET A 18 6.04 14.35 -13.45
N PRO A 19 6.81 14.62 -12.38
CA PRO A 19 8.14 15.23 -12.51
C PRO A 19 9.05 14.41 -13.42
N GLU A 20 9.76 15.06 -14.33
CA GLU A 20 10.65 14.41 -15.30
C GLU A 20 11.74 13.57 -14.61
N GLY A 21 12.31 14.08 -13.52
CA GLY A 21 13.31 13.33 -12.75
C GLY A 21 12.75 12.03 -12.16
N LEU A 22 11.48 12.02 -11.76
CA LEU A 22 10.83 10.82 -11.22
C LEU A 22 10.56 9.79 -12.31
N THR A 23 10.08 10.22 -13.48
CA THR A 23 9.84 9.29 -14.59
C THR A 23 11.15 8.67 -15.08
N ALA A 24 12.23 9.46 -15.17
CA ALA A 24 13.55 8.96 -15.51
C ALA A 24 14.09 7.95 -14.47
N ALA A 25 13.96 8.24 -13.18
CA ALA A 25 14.41 7.35 -12.11
C ALA A 25 13.67 6.01 -12.13
N VAL A 26 12.35 6.02 -12.34
CA VAL A 26 11.57 4.79 -12.44
C VAL A 26 11.98 3.99 -13.69
N GLN A 27 12.11 4.64 -14.85
CA GLN A 27 12.54 3.95 -16.08
C GLN A 27 13.92 3.30 -15.93
N GLN A 28 14.86 3.97 -15.27
CA GLN A 28 16.17 3.39 -14.97
C GLN A 28 16.08 2.18 -14.04
N ARG A 29 15.16 2.20 -13.07
CA ARG A 29 14.96 1.12 -12.10
C ARG A 29 14.35 -0.13 -12.74
N VAL A 30 13.32 0.02 -13.56
CA VAL A 30 12.48 -1.11 -14.03
C VAL A 30 12.76 -1.54 -15.47
N GLY A 31 13.45 -0.72 -16.25
CA GLY A 31 13.73 -1.00 -17.66
C GLY A 31 12.57 -0.68 -18.61
N ARG A 32 12.71 -1.09 -19.87
CA ARG A 32 11.74 -0.80 -20.93
C ARG A 32 10.51 -1.68 -20.79
N GLY A 33 9.31 -1.10 -20.94
CA GLY A 33 8.03 -1.82 -20.90
C GLY A 33 7.40 -1.92 -19.52
N GLU A 34 8.22 -1.87 -18.46
CA GLU A 34 7.76 -2.15 -17.09
C GLU A 34 7.24 -0.91 -16.33
N PHE A 35 7.31 0.28 -16.94
CA PHE A 35 6.91 1.53 -16.27
C PHE A 35 5.45 1.51 -15.81
N SER A 36 4.54 1.07 -16.68
CA SER A 36 3.11 1.01 -16.34
C SER A 36 2.84 0.02 -15.23
N GLN A 37 3.48 -1.16 -15.24
CA GLN A 37 3.33 -2.16 -14.18
C GLN A 37 3.83 -1.61 -12.85
N TYR A 38 5.02 -0.98 -12.84
CA TYR A 38 5.58 -0.38 -11.64
C TYR A 38 4.63 0.64 -11.01
N VAL A 39 4.06 1.54 -11.83
CA VAL A 39 3.11 2.55 -11.35
C VAL A 39 1.83 1.89 -10.85
N THR A 40 1.30 0.90 -11.56
CA THR A 40 0.10 0.17 -11.12
C THR A 40 0.32 -0.51 -9.78
N GLU A 41 1.44 -1.20 -9.58
CA GLU A 41 1.76 -1.86 -8.30
C GLU A 41 1.99 -0.85 -7.18
N ALA A 42 2.66 0.27 -7.46
CA ALA A 42 2.89 1.34 -6.49
C ALA A 42 1.57 1.98 -6.03
N VAL A 43 0.67 2.29 -6.96
CA VAL A 43 -0.65 2.86 -6.66
C VAL A 43 -1.53 1.86 -5.92
N ALA A 44 -1.52 0.59 -6.33
CA ALA A 44 -2.27 -0.46 -5.62
C ALA A 44 -1.81 -0.61 -4.17
N ARG A 45 -0.48 -0.66 -3.94
CA ARG A 45 0.10 -0.73 -2.59
C ARG A 45 -0.25 0.50 -1.77
N GLN A 46 -0.18 1.69 -2.36
CA GLN A 46 -0.53 2.92 -1.63
C GLN A 46 -2.01 2.91 -1.23
N LEU A 47 -2.91 2.53 -2.14
CA LEU A 47 -4.33 2.42 -1.84
C LEU A 47 -4.62 1.40 -0.74
N GLU A 48 -3.94 0.25 -0.76
CA GLU A 48 -4.05 -0.75 0.31
C GLU A 48 -3.61 -0.17 1.66
N LEU A 49 -2.49 0.57 1.71
CA LEU A 49 -2.02 1.24 2.94
C LEU A 49 -2.97 2.34 3.42
N ASP A 50 -3.51 3.14 2.52
CA ASP A 50 -4.47 4.20 2.85
C ASP A 50 -5.74 3.59 3.47
N LEU A 51 -6.28 2.52 2.88
CA LEU A 51 -7.44 1.79 3.41
C LEU A 51 -7.15 1.15 4.77
N LEU A 52 -5.94 0.63 4.98
CA LEU A 52 -5.53 0.08 6.28
C LEU A 52 -5.44 1.18 7.34
N ALA A 53 -4.91 2.36 6.98
CA ALA A 53 -4.84 3.51 7.89
C ALA A 53 -6.24 4.02 8.26
N GLU A 54 -7.15 4.12 7.28
CA GLU A 54 -8.56 4.45 7.52
C GLU A 54 -9.23 3.46 8.47
N LEU A 55 -9.02 2.16 8.26
CA LEU A 55 -9.57 1.12 9.14
C LEU A 55 -8.98 1.21 10.56
N ALA A 56 -7.67 1.41 10.68
CA ALA A 56 -7.01 1.54 11.98
C ALA A 56 -7.57 2.74 12.77
N ALA A 57 -7.74 3.88 12.10
CA ALA A 57 -8.32 5.08 12.72
C ALA A 57 -9.76 4.85 13.20
N LEU A 58 -10.58 4.14 12.41
CA LEU A 58 -11.95 3.77 12.82
C LEU A 58 -11.96 2.89 14.07
N LEU A 59 -11.08 1.89 14.14
CA LEU A 59 -11.00 1.00 15.29
C LEU A 59 -10.49 1.72 16.55
N GLU A 60 -9.56 2.66 16.40
CA GLU A 60 -9.08 3.46 17.51
C GLU A 60 -10.15 4.44 18.02
N ASP A 61 -10.96 5.03 17.14
CA ASP A 61 -12.10 5.86 17.55
C ASP A 61 -13.18 5.04 18.31
N GLU A 62 -13.45 3.80 17.85
CA GLU A 62 -14.46 2.94 18.47
C GLU A 62 -14.01 2.30 19.79
N HIS A 63 -12.74 1.92 19.91
CA HIS A 63 -12.23 1.11 21.02
C HIS A 63 -11.16 1.78 21.88
N GLY A 64 -10.63 2.93 21.44
CA GLY A 64 -9.45 3.56 22.04
C GLY A 64 -8.13 2.90 21.62
N PRO A 65 -6.99 3.39 22.13
CA PRO A 65 -5.67 2.90 21.77
C PRO A 65 -5.46 1.45 22.24
N VAL A 66 -4.67 0.68 21.48
CA VAL A 66 -4.32 -0.70 21.85
C VAL A 66 -3.46 -0.70 23.13
N PRO A 67 -3.86 -1.43 24.19
CA PRO A 67 -3.04 -1.54 25.39
C PRO A 67 -1.68 -2.20 25.13
N GLU A 68 -0.62 -1.64 25.74
CA GLU A 68 0.76 -2.13 25.59
C GLU A 68 0.92 -3.62 25.92
N ALA A 69 0.15 -4.14 26.87
CA ALA A 69 0.17 -5.55 27.23
C ALA A 69 -0.20 -6.47 26.06
N PHE A 70 -1.14 -6.05 25.21
CA PHE A 70 -1.54 -6.81 24.02
C PHE A 70 -0.50 -6.71 22.90
N LEU A 71 0.18 -5.58 22.77
CA LEU A 71 1.30 -5.43 21.83
C LEU A 71 2.47 -6.35 22.22
N ALA A 72 2.80 -6.40 23.51
CA ALA A 72 3.84 -7.29 24.03
C ALA A 72 3.50 -8.77 23.83
N GLU A 73 2.23 -9.15 24.07
CA GLU A 73 1.74 -10.51 23.79
C GLU A 73 1.85 -10.87 22.30
N ALA A 74 1.41 -9.96 21.41
CA ALA A 74 1.48 -10.16 19.97
C ALA A 74 2.92 -10.29 19.46
N GLY A 75 3.84 -9.44 19.95
CA GLY A 75 5.27 -9.52 19.62
C GLY A 75 5.90 -10.86 20.05
N ALA A 76 5.56 -11.34 21.26
CA ALA A 76 6.01 -12.65 21.74
C ALA A 76 5.47 -13.83 20.92
N ALA A 77 4.26 -13.68 20.35
CA ALA A 77 3.65 -14.71 19.50
C ALA A 77 4.24 -14.77 18.09
N TRP A 78 4.92 -13.72 17.62
CA TRP A 78 5.51 -13.65 16.28
C TRP A 78 6.99 -13.19 16.34
N PRO A 79 7.90 -14.05 16.83
CA PRO A 79 9.27 -13.66 17.14
C PRO A 79 10.13 -13.24 15.92
N ASP A 80 9.67 -13.54 14.70
CA ASP A 80 10.33 -13.13 13.45
C ASP A 80 9.93 -11.70 12.98
N ALA A 81 9.16 -10.96 13.79
CA ALA A 81 8.69 -9.61 13.46
C ALA A 81 9.65 -8.47 13.83
N GLU A 82 10.84 -8.77 14.37
CA GLU A 82 11.91 -7.79 14.66
C GLU A 82 12.88 -7.54 13.49
#